data_AF-A0A6P1DZH6-F1
#
_entry.id   AF-A0A6P1DZH6-F1
#
_cell.length_a   1.000
_cell.length_b   1.000
_cell.length_c   1.000
_cell.angle_alpha   90.00
_cell.angle_beta   90.00
_cell.angle_gamma   90.00
#
_symmetry.space_group_name_H-M   'P 1'
#
loop_
_entity.id
_entity.type
_entity.pdbx_description
1 polymer ?
#
loop_
_entity_poly.entity_id
_entity_poly.type
_entity_poly.pdbx_seq_one_letter_code
_entity_poly.pdbx_strand_id
1 'polypeptide(L)'
;MERCPNCSARGTGAPTCRRCGMEHGLLLDTEQSAARLLLQAMVALAAENRDAAIAALQASLALRNDQFARHLLAFASRPPNDLIEAPPSVAQKDQALGDFREPGYQAEWSNRRLPEVDF
;
A
#
# COMPACT_ATOMS: atom_id res chain seq x y z
N MET A 1 -7.75 -15.59 -15.59
CA MET A 1 -7.42 -15.02 -16.91
C MET A 1 -8.66 -14.94 -17.80
N GLU A 2 -9.08 -13.75 -18.20
CA GLU A 2 -10.32 -13.56 -18.98
C GLU A 2 -10.15 -13.72 -20.49
N ARG A 3 -8.93 -13.53 -21.00
CA ARG A 3 -8.57 -13.64 -22.42
C ARG A 3 -7.21 -14.29 -22.61
N CYS A 4 -7.07 -15.06 -23.68
CA CYS A 4 -5.79 -15.63 -24.09
C CYS A 4 -4.81 -14.51 -24.47
N PRO A 5 -3.59 -14.47 -23.92
CA PRO A 5 -2.61 -13.42 -24.22
C PRO A 5 -2.10 -13.51 -25.66
N ASN A 6 -2.12 -14.69 -26.30
CA ASN A 6 -1.63 -14.87 -27.65
C ASN A 6 -2.65 -14.48 -28.74
N CYS A 7 -3.90 -14.96 -28.63
CA CYS A 7 -4.91 -14.76 -29.69
C CYS A 7 -6.13 -13.93 -29.27
N SER A 8 -6.13 -13.39 -28.05
CA SER A 8 -7.19 -12.55 -27.46
C SER A 8 -8.58 -13.19 -27.37
N ALA A 9 -8.69 -14.49 -27.67
CA ALA A 9 -9.92 -15.27 -27.51
C ALA A 9 -10.36 -15.26 -26.04
N ARG A 10 -11.68 -15.20 -25.80
CA ARG A 10 -12.23 -15.27 -24.43
C ARG A 10 -11.82 -16.59 -23.78
N GLY A 11 -11.26 -16.50 -22.58
CA GLY A 11 -10.86 -17.65 -21.79
C GLY A 11 -12.09 -18.39 -21.27
N THR A 12 -12.02 -19.73 -21.27
CA THR A 12 -13.04 -20.59 -20.65
C THR A 12 -12.57 -21.16 -19.32
N GLY A 13 -11.42 -20.70 -18.79
CA GLY A 13 -10.75 -21.32 -17.63
C GLY A 13 -10.06 -22.66 -17.95
N ALA A 14 -10.07 -23.11 -19.21
CA ALA A 14 -9.37 -24.31 -19.62
C ALA A 14 -7.83 -24.12 -19.58
N PRO A 15 -7.07 -25.19 -19.28
CA PRO A 15 -5.61 -25.15 -19.27
C PRO A 15 -5.01 -24.88 -20.65
N THR A 16 -5.79 -25.04 -21.72
CA THR A 16 -5.37 -24.74 -23.10
C THR A 16 -6.35 -23.81 -23.79
N CYS A 17 -5.83 -22.98 -24.69
CA CYS A 17 -6.65 -22.13 -25.53
C CYS A 17 -7.29 -22.92 -26.67
N ARG A 18 -8.63 -22.95 -26.74
CA ARG A 18 -9.36 -23.62 -27.83
C ARG A 18 -9.07 -23.08 -29.23
N ARG A 19 -8.61 -21.83 -29.36
CA ARG A 19 -8.36 -21.19 -30.66
C ARG A 19 -6.95 -21.39 -31.18
N CYS A 20 -5.95 -21.24 -30.31
CA CYS A 20 -4.53 -21.24 -30.71
C CYS A 20 -3.71 -22.38 -30.09
N GLY A 21 -4.30 -23.21 -29.24
CA GLY A 21 -3.62 -24.33 -28.58
C GLY A 21 -2.62 -23.93 -27.49
N MET A 22 -2.47 -22.64 -27.17
CA MET A 22 -1.54 -22.20 -26.13
C MET A 22 -1.88 -22.81 -24.77
N GLU A 23 -0.86 -23.33 -24.08
CA GLU A 23 -0.93 -23.77 -22.69
C GLU A 23 -1.06 -22.57 -21.75
N HIS A 24 -2.26 -22.37 -21.22
CA HIS A 24 -2.57 -21.41 -20.18
C HIS A 24 -2.27 -21.95 -18.77
N GLY A 25 -2.22 -23.27 -18.58
CA GLY A 25 -2.04 -23.88 -17.25
C GLY A 25 -0.80 -23.35 -16.53
N LEU A 26 0.37 -23.47 -17.18
CA LEU A 26 1.64 -22.96 -16.65
C LEU A 26 1.61 -21.46 -16.35
N LEU A 27 0.89 -20.68 -17.18
CA LEU A 27 0.83 -19.24 -17.02
C LEU A 27 -0.07 -18.85 -15.84
N LEU A 28 -1.19 -19.54 -15.66
CA LEU A 28 -2.06 -19.40 -14.49
C LEU A 28 -1.35 -19.83 -13.21
N ASP A 29 -0.60 -20.93 -13.24
CA ASP A 29 0.17 -21.41 -12.09
C ASP A 29 1.25 -20.40 -11.69
N THR A 30 1.88 -19.76 -12.68
CA THR A 30 2.86 -18.67 -12.45
C THR A 30 2.20 -17.47 -11.78
N GLU A 31 1.04 -17.03 -12.28
CA GLU A 31 0.28 -15.91 -11.70
C GLU A 31 -0.15 -16.20 -10.25
N GLN A 32 -0.66 -17.40 -9.99
CA GLN A 32 -1.07 -17.83 -8.66
C GLN A 32 0.11 -17.96 -7.70
N SER A 33 1.25 -18.46 -8.19
CA SER A 33 2.48 -18.57 -7.40
C SER A 33 3.03 -17.20 -7.02
N ALA A 34 3.02 -16.24 -7.94
CA ALA A 34 3.40 -14.86 -7.65
C ALA A 34 2.51 -14.24 -6.56
N ALA A 35 1.19 -14.48 -6.60
CA ALA A 35 0.24 -14.01 -5.61
C ALA A 35 0.45 -14.64 -4.23
N ARG A 36 0.73 -15.95 -4.17
CA ARG A 36 1.06 -16.64 -2.91
C ARG A 36 2.33 -16.10 -2.26
N LEU A 37 3.37 -15.85 -3.05
CA LEU A 37 4.62 -15.25 -2.56
C LEU A 37 4.40 -13.84 -2.02
N LEU A 38 3.56 -13.04 -2.68
CA LEU A 38 3.19 -11.71 -2.19
C LEU A 38 2.49 -11.78 -0.82
N LEU A 39 1.54 -12.71 -0.66
CA LEU A 39 0.88 -12.92 0.64
C LEU A 39 1.87 -13.39 1.72
N GLN A 40 2.77 -14.31 1.39
CA GLN A 40 3.82 -14.76 2.31
C GLN A 40 4.72 -13.61 2.76
N ALA A 41 5.07 -12.70 1.85
CA ALA A 41 5.83 -11.51 2.19
C ALA A 41 5.08 -10.60 3.16
N MET A 42 3.78 -10.39 2.96
CA MET A 42 2.96 -9.58 3.86
C MET A 42 2.88 -10.19 5.26
N VAL A 43 2.72 -11.52 5.36
CA VAL A 43 2.76 -12.23 6.64
C VAL A 43 4.12 -12.10 7.32
N ALA A 44 5.22 -12.22 6.56
CA ALA A 44 6.56 -12.05 7.10
C ALA A 44 6.83 -10.61 7.58
N LEU A 45 6.33 -9.59 6.86
CA LEU A 45 6.40 -8.20 7.30
C LEU A 45 5.62 -7.97 8.60
N ALA A 46 4.43 -8.55 8.72
CA ALA A 46 3.63 -8.46 9.95
C ALA A 46 4.30 -9.16 11.14
N ALA A 47 5.14 -10.17 10.89
CA ALA A 47 5.95 -10.86 11.88
C ALA A 47 7.34 -10.21 12.10
N GLU A 48 7.57 -9.01 11.56
CA GLU A 48 8.86 -8.28 11.59
C GLU A 48 10.05 -9.05 10.99
N ASN A 49 9.79 -10.13 10.25
CA ASN A 49 10.81 -10.93 9.57
C ASN A 49 11.10 -10.36 8.18
N ARG A 50 11.96 -9.34 8.15
CA ARG A 50 12.30 -8.61 6.93
C ARG A 50 13.01 -9.47 5.89
N ASP A 51 13.93 -10.33 6.30
CA ASP A 51 14.69 -11.17 5.37
C ASP A 51 13.77 -12.13 4.60
N ALA A 52 12.84 -12.78 5.31
CA ALA A 52 11.84 -13.64 4.69
C ALA A 52 10.90 -12.84 3.77
N ALA A 53 10.50 -11.63 4.18
CA ALA A 53 9.68 -10.76 3.35
C ALA A 53 10.39 -10.35 2.05
N ILE A 54 11.65 -9.92 2.14
CA ILE A 54 12.47 -9.52 0.99
C ILE A 54 12.63 -10.69 0.02
N ALA A 55 12.96 -11.88 0.52
CA ALA A 55 13.13 -13.07 -0.31
C ALA A 55 11.83 -13.43 -1.05
N ALA A 56 10.68 -13.41 -0.35
CA ALA A 56 9.38 -13.69 -0.94
C ALA A 56 8.97 -12.62 -1.98
N LEU A 57 9.26 -11.34 -1.75
CA LEU A 57 8.98 -10.25 -2.70
C LEU A 57 9.84 -10.37 -3.96
N GLN A 58 11.14 -10.67 -3.81
CA GLN A 58 12.03 -10.90 -4.94
C GLN A 58 11.56 -12.09 -5.80
N ALA A 59 11.17 -13.19 -5.15
CA ALA A 59 10.62 -14.35 -5.85
C ALA A 59 9.29 -14.02 -6.56
N SER A 60 8.40 -13.25 -5.93
CA SER A 60 7.15 -12.80 -6.57
C SER A 60 7.43 -11.96 -7.81
N LEU A 61 8.39 -11.01 -7.72
CA LEU A 61 8.78 -10.13 -8.82
C LEU A 61 9.47 -10.86 -9.98
N ALA A 62 10.16 -11.96 -9.70
CA ALA A 62 10.73 -12.82 -10.74
C ALA A 62 9.66 -13.52 -11.58
N LEU A 63 8.49 -13.81 -10.99
CA LEU A 63 7.36 -14.44 -11.69
C LEU A 63 6.44 -13.42 -12.36
N ARG A 64 6.19 -12.28 -11.69
CA ARG A 64 5.29 -11.23 -12.19
C ARG A 64 5.83 -9.87 -11.84
N ASN A 65 5.97 -9.03 -12.85
CA ASN A 65 6.38 -7.65 -12.65
C ASN A 65 5.23 -6.80 -12.07
N ASP A 66 5.11 -6.79 -10.75
CA ASP A 66 4.01 -6.16 -10.01
C ASP A 66 4.48 -4.87 -9.30
N GLN A 67 3.79 -3.75 -9.54
CA GLN A 67 4.18 -2.45 -8.99
C GLN A 67 4.07 -2.41 -7.46
N PHE A 68 3.03 -3.05 -6.90
CA PHE A 68 2.82 -3.09 -5.46
C PHE A 68 3.92 -3.91 -4.77
N ALA A 69 4.29 -5.06 -5.34
CA ALA A 69 5.41 -5.85 -4.84
C ALA A 69 6.75 -5.08 -4.86
N ARG A 70 7.00 -4.25 -5.88
CA ARG A 70 8.19 -3.37 -5.91
C ARG A 70 8.18 -2.34 -4.79
N HIS A 71 7.04 -1.70 -4.54
CA HIS A 71 6.92 -0.72 -3.45
C HIS A 71 7.11 -1.37 -2.08
N LEU A 72 6.55 -2.55 -1.86
CA LEU A 72 6.76 -3.32 -0.64
C LEU A 72 8.23 -3.72 -0.47
N LEU A 73 8.92 -4.11 -1.54
CA LEU A 73 10.34 -4.46 -1.48
C LEU A 73 11.17 -3.24 -1.08
N ALA A 74 10.93 -2.09 -1.71
CA ALA A 74 11.60 -0.85 -1.36
C ALA A 74 11.34 -0.44 0.11
N PHE A 75 10.14 -0.68 0.63
CA PHE A 75 9.81 -0.47 2.03
C PHE A 75 10.58 -1.45 2.95
N ALA A 76 10.54 -2.75 2.65
CA ALA A 76 11.17 -3.80 3.46
C ALA A 76 12.70 -3.65 3.53
N SER A 77 13.32 -3.16 2.46
CA SER A 77 14.77 -2.96 2.37
C SER A 77 15.28 -1.70 3.08
N ARG A 78 14.40 -0.81 3.56
CA ARG A 78 14.85 0.37 4.34
C ARG A 78 15.18 -0.04 5.78
N PRO A 79 16.29 0.45 6.34
CA PRO A 79 16.61 0.20 7.74
C PRO A 79 15.51 0.79 8.65
N PRO A 80 15.23 0.16 9.81
CA PRO A 80 14.18 0.61 10.71
C PRO A 80 14.35 2.06 11.20
N ASN A 81 15.59 2.56 11.18
CA ASN A 81 15.95 3.87 11.70
C ASN A 81 15.41 5.04 10.87
N ASP A 82 15.07 4.83 9.59
CA ASP A 82 14.62 5.91 8.69
C ASP A 82 13.13 6.24 8.84
N LEU A 83 12.39 5.50 9.67
CA LEU A 83 10.95 5.69 9.89
C LEU A 83 10.61 6.38 11.23
N ILE A 84 11.64 6.68 12.04
CA ILE A 84 11.53 7.34 13.35
C ILE A 84 12.48 8.55 13.43
N GLU A 85 12.57 9.37 12.38
CA GLU A 85 12.77 10.79 12.65
C GLU A 85 11.37 11.35 12.86
N ALA A 86 10.92 11.35 14.12
CA ALA A 86 9.85 12.24 14.53
C ALA A 86 10.20 13.63 13.96
N PRO A 87 9.26 14.35 13.32
CA PRO A 87 9.52 15.70 12.87
C PRO A 87 10.13 16.46 14.05
N PRO A 88 11.19 17.27 13.85
CA PRO A 88 11.74 18.07 14.93
C PRO A 88 10.56 18.75 15.59
N SER A 89 10.41 18.50 16.89
CA SER A 89 9.30 19.00 17.67
C SER A 89 9.10 20.48 17.32
N VAL A 90 7.86 20.89 17.14
CA VAL A 90 7.46 22.30 17.04
C VAL A 90 7.71 22.94 18.40
N ALA A 91 8.97 23.07 18.77
CA ALA A 91 9.45 23.64 20.01
C ALA A 91 10.50 24.66 19.63
N GLN A 92 10.04 25.78 19.05
CA GLN A 92 10.64 27.11 19.16
C GLN A 92 9.97 28.06 18.15
N LYS A 93 8.87 28.69 18.58
CA LYS A 93 8.45 29.99 18.03
C LYS A 93 7.75 30.86 19.09
N ASP A 94 8.31 30.89 20.31
CA ASP A 94 7.92 31.87 21.34
C ASP A 94 8.87 33.08 21.41
N GLN A 95 9.71 33.30 20.39
CA GLN A 95 10.52 34.51 20.27
C GLN A 95 10.30 35.17 18.92
N ALA A 96 9.13 35.78 18.75
CA ALA A 96 8.92 37.03 17.98
C ALA A 96 7.42 37.28 17.81
N LEU A 97 6.73 37.67 18.89
CA LEU A 97 5.51 38.47 18.75
C LEU A 97 5.68 39.72 19.60
N GLY A 98 6.51 40.64 19.09
CA GLY A 98 6.47 42.03 19.50
C GLY A 98 5.19 42.68 19.00
N ASP A 99 4.55 43.46 19.87
CA ASP A 99 3.68 44.59 19.54
C ASP A 99 2.66 44.40 18.42
N PHE A 100 1.71 43.47 18.58
CA PHE A 100 0.43 43.56 17.89
C PHE A 100 -0.69 43.91 18.87
N ARG A 101 -1.00 45.21 18.93
CA ARG A 101 -2.12 45.78 19.69
C ARG A 101 -3.39 45.51 18.88
N GLU A 102 -4.18 44.51 19.27
CA GLU A 102 -5.46 44.21 18.61
C GLU A 102 -6.50 45.32 18.87
N PRO A 103 -7.11 45.92 17.83
CA PRO A 103 -8.37 46.63 17.99
C PRO A 103 -9.53 45.65 17.77
N GLY A 104 -10.28 45.38 18.84
CA GLY A 104 -11.70 45.02 18.83
C GLY A 104 -12.16 43.94 17.85
N TYR A 105 -12.16 42.68 18.30
CA TYR A 105 -13.05 41.67 17.75
C TYR A 105 -13.73 40.92 18.89
N GLN A 106 -14.85 41.45 19.37
CA GLN A 106 -15.80 40.70 20.17
C GLN A 106 -16.52 39.73 19.24
N ALA A 107 -16.17 38.45 19.31
CA ALA A 107 -16.96 37.39 18.69
C ALA A 107 -17.74 36.67 19.78
N GLU A 108 -18.99 37.09 19.96
CA GLU A 108 -20.04 36.40 20.69
C GLU A 108 -20.27 34.99 20.10
N TRP A 109 -19.81 33.95 20.79
CA TRP A 109 -20.14 32.55 20.46
C TRP A 109 -20.80 31.79 21.62
N SER A 110 -21.39 32.51 22.58
CA SER A 110 -22.00 31.93 23.79
C SER A 110 -23.49 31.56 23.64
N ASN A 111 -23.97 31.12 22.47
CA ASN A 111 -25.34 30.61 22.35
C ASN A 111 -25.63 29.78 21.09
N ARG A 112 -24.93 28.65 20.91
CA ARG A 112 -25.50 27.53 20.12
C ARG A 112 -25.69 26.32 21.01
N ARG A 113 -26.93 26.19 21.49
CA ARG A 113 -27.49 24.97 22.07
C ARG A 113 -27.53 23.92 20.95
N LEU A 114 -26.78 22.82 21.11
CA LEU A 114 -26.90 21.65 20.24
C LEU A 114 -28.27 20.98 20.49
N PRO A 115 -28.99 20.50 19.46
CA PRO A 115 -30.22 19.74 19.67
C PRO A 115 -29.89 18.36 20.26
N GLU A 116 -30.63 17.98 21.30
CA GLU A 116 -30.65 16.63 21.86
C GLU A 116 -31.20 15.65 20.81
N VAL A 117 -30.50 14.54 20.64
CA VAL A 117 -30.92 13.44 19.77
C VAL A 117 -31.50 12.37 20.70
N ASP A 118 -32.83 12.24 20.70
CA ASP A 118 -33.51 11.15 21.40
C ASP A 118 -33.34 9.84 20.61
N PHE A 119 -32.92 8.79 21.32
CA PHE A 119 -32.80 7.41 20.86
C PHE A 119 -34.13 6.66 20.98
#